data_AF-A0A9W7XX76-F1
#
_entry.id   AF-A0A9W7XX76-F1
#
_cell.length_a   1.000
_cell.length_b   1.000
_cell.length_c   1.000
_cell.angle_alpha   90.00
_cell.angle_beta   90.00
_cell.angle_gamma   90.00
#
_symmetry.space_group_name_H-M   'P 1'
#
loop_
_entity.id
_entity.type
_entity.pdbx_description
1 polymer ?
#
loop_
_entity_poly.entity_id
_entity_poly.type
_entity_poly.pdbx_seq_one_letter_code
_entity_poly.pdbx_strand_id
1 'polypeptide(L)'
;MTALITRVHNQSFEAQRPRYLSASSRQCEKQQHDLDNMMKLLPPKPEPPDNDDCCLSGCEFCVWDLYDEDMREYRKQAEAIRHAFESQGKEVPEQLRPESLHDAVNPTMRAFLDMEREMAMKIQHEEDMDRGEDDK
;
A
#
# COMPACT_ATOMS: atom_id res chain seq x y z
N MET A 1 28.01 59.10 -12.05
CA MET A 1 26.71 58.45 -11.85
C MET A 1 26.83 57.02 -12.35
N THR A 2 26.36 56.11 -11.50
CA THR A 2 26.61 54.67 -11.41
C THR A 2 25.82 53.85 -12.45
N ALA A 3 26.10 52.54 -12.50
CA ALA A 3 25.44 51.44 -13.24
C ALA A 3 26.02 51.19 -14.65
N LEU A 4 26.98 50.28 -14.89
CA LEU A 4 27.05 48.84 -14.61
C LEU A 4 25.89 48.02 -15.20
N ILE A 5 26.28 47.00 -15.98
CA ILE A 5 25.65 45.68 -16.19
C ILE A 5 24.52 45.63 -17.24
N THR A 6 24.39 44.63 -18.11
CA THR A 6 25.25 43.59 -18.68
C THR A 6 24.41 43.04 -19.83
N ARG A 7 25.07 42.80 -20.97
CA ARG A 7 24.54 42.09 -22.13
C ARG A 7 24.17 40.66 -21.71
N VAL A 8 22.91 40.37 -21.39
CA VAL A 8 22.46 38.99 -21.19
C VAL A 8 22.23 38.38 -22.57
N HIS A 9 23.32 37.91 -23.19
CA HIS A 9 23.23 36.89 -24.23
C HIS A 9 22.72 35.62 -23.55
N ASN A 10 21.49 35.24 -23.86
CA ASN A 10 20.90 33.95 -23.51
C ASN A 10 21.60 32.86 -24.32
N GLN A 11 22.77 32.46 -23.84
CA GLN A 11 23.58 31.38 -24.35
C GLN A 11 24.07 30.60 -23.13
N SER A 12 23.23 29.74 -22.57
CA SER A 12 23.59 28.59 -21.71
C SER A 12 22.32 27.99 -21.07
N PHE A 13 21.62 27.11 -21.77
CA PHE A 13 20.73 26.12 -21.13
C PHE A 13 21.10 24.69 -21.52
N GLU A 14 22.38 24.47 -21.85
CA GLU A 14 23.04 23.15 -21.86
C GLU A 14 24.10 23.13 -20.75
N ALA A 15 23.71 23.53 -19.54
CA ALA A 15 24.57 23.41 -18.38
C ALA A 15 24.40 22.00 -17.76
N GLN A 16 25.33 21.12 -18.14
CA GLN A 16 26.09 20.32 -17.18
C GLN A 16 25.27 19.32 -16.33
N ARG A 17 25.03 18.11 -16.87
CA ARG A 17 24.85 16.93 -16.01
C ARG A 17 26.18 16.68 -15.27
N PRO A 18 26.19 16.63 -13.93
CA PRO A 18 27.45 16.44 -13.21
C PRO A 18 27.98 15.00 -13.34
N ARG A 19 29.30 14.90 -13.56
CA ARG A 19 30.12 13.68 -13.70
C ARG A 19 30.40 12.96 -12.36
N TYR A 20 29.44 12.91 -11.42
CA TYR A 20 29.60 12.14 -10.17
C TYR A 20 28.45 11.17 -9.89
N LEU A 21 27.75 10.68 -10.91
CA LEU A 21 26.84 9.54 -10.72
C LEU A 21 27.69 8.27 -10.66
N SER A 22 28.03 7.87 -9.43
CA SER A 22 28.72 6.64 -9.08
C SER A 22 28.01 5.43 -9.67
N ALA A 23 28.68 4.28 -9.76
CA ALA A 23 28.13 3.03 -10.28
C ALA A 23 26.70 2.68 -9.77
N SER A 24 26.35 3.19 -8.58
CA SER A 24 25.01 3.15 -7.97
C SER A 24 23.88 3.64 -8.88
N SER A 25 24.13 4.63 -9.76
CA SER A 25 23.07 5.24 -10.57
C SER A 25 22.56 4.34 -11.69
N ARG A 26 23.43 3.52 -12.31
CA ARG A 26 22.98 2.51 -13.30
C ARG A 26 22.25 1.35 -12.65
N GLN A 27 22.62 1.02 -11.40
CA GLN A 27 21.92 0.00 -10.61
C GLN A 27 20.50 0.45 -10.25
N CYS A 28 20.32 1.72 -9.86
CA CYS A 28 19.00 2.28 -9.55
C CYS A 28 18.07 2.33 -10.78
N GLU A 29 18.60 2.70 -11.96
CA GLU A 29 17.84 2.72 -13.23
C GLU A 29 17.32 1.33 -13.63
N LYS A 30 18.15 0.28 -13.49
CA LYS A 30 17.73 -1.10 -13.78
C LYS A 30 16.65 -1.59 -12.82
N GLN A 31 16.83 -1.34 -11.52
CA GLN A 31 15.84 -1.70 -10.50
C GLN A 31 14.49 -0.99 -10.72
N GLN A 32 14.49 0.23 -11.25
CA GLN A 32 13.27 0.95 -11.61
C GLN A 32 12.53 0.27 -12.77
N HIS A 33 13.23 -0.05 -13.85
CA HIS A 33 12.66 -0.74 -15.01
C HIS A 33 12.07 -2.12 -14.65
N ASP A 34 12.68 -2.82 -13.70
CA ASP A 34 12.19 -4.14 -13.27
C ASP A 34 10.83 -4.05 -12.55
N LEU A 35 10.64 -3.06 -11.67
CA LEU A 35 9.33 -2.82 -11.03
C LEU A 35 8.27 -2.36 -12.03
N ASP A 36 8.64 -1.46 -12.95
CA ASP A 36 7.72 -0.97 -13.98
C ASP A 36 7.27 -2.12 -14.89
N ASN A 37 8.17 -3.05 -15.22
CA ASN A 37 7.84 -4.25 -15.98
C ASN A 37 6.94 -5.21 -15.19
N MET A 38 7.17 -5.40 -13.88
CA MET A 38 6.29 -6.19 -13.03
C MET A 38 4.88 -5.59 -12.96
N MET A 39 4.76 -4.27 -12.83
CA MET A 39 3.47 -3.57 -12.84
C MET A 39 2.70 -3.77 -14.15
N LYS A 40 3.41 -3.82 -15.28
CA LYS A 40 2.81 -4.05 -16.60
C LYS A 40 2.31 -5.48 -16.81
N LEU A 41 2.87 -6.45 -16.08
CA LEU A 41 2.47 -7.86 -16.15
C LEU A 41 1.29 -8.19 -15.22
N LEU A 42 0.94 -7.29 -14.29
CA LEU A 42 -0.22 -7.47 -13.43
C LEU A 42 -1.50 -7.48 -14.29
N PRO A 43 -2.35 -8.52 -14.17
CA PRO A 43 -3.64 -8.53 -14.84
C PRO A 43 -4.52 -7.38 -14.32
N PRO A 44 -5.46 -6.89 -15.13
CA PRO A 44 -6.42 -5.91 -14.65
C PRO A 44 -7.23 -6.48 -13.48
N LYS A 45 -7.62 -5.62 -12.53
CA LYS A 45 -8.54 -5.99 -11.44
C LYS A 45 -9.83 -6.54 -12.08
N PRO A 46 -10.25 -7.77 -11.74
CA PRO A 46 -11.48 -8.33 -12.29
C PRO A 46 -12.67 -7.49 -11.83
N GLU A 47 -13.64 -7.32 -12.72
CA GLU A 47 -14.86 -6.58 -12.44
C GLU A 47 -15.87 -7.49 -11.72
N PRO A 48 -16.61 -6.97 -10.71
CA PRO A 48 -17.63 -7.75 -10.05
C PRO A 48 -18.77 -8.09 -11.02
N PRO A 49 -19.31 -9.31 -10.99
CA PRO A 49 -20.46 -9.68 -11.83
C PRO A 49 -21.72 -8.91 -11.43
N ASP A 50 -22.62 -8.71 -12.37
CA ASP A 50 -23.90 -8.05 -12.12
C ASP A 50 -24.87 -8.99 -11.39
N ASN A 51 -25.88 -8.40 -10.72
CA ASN A 51 -26.90 -9.20 -10.03
C ASN A 51 -27.71 -10.09 -10.99
N ASP A 52 -27.86 -9.65 -12.24
CA ASP A 52 -28.59 -10.39 -13.29
C ASP A 52 -27.79 -11.60 -13.83
N ASP A 53 -26.47 -11.62 -13.65
CA ASP A 53 -25.61 -12.78 -13.98
C ASP A 53 -25.77 -13.91 -12.96
N CYS A 54 -26.26 -13.58 -11.76
CA CYS A 54 -26.53 -14.55 -10.72
C CYS A 54 -27.91 -15.20 -10.94
N CYS A 55 -27.92 -16.44 -11.41
CA CYS A 55 -29.16 -17.21 -11.65
C CYS A 55 -29.97 -17.52 -10.36
N LEU A 56 -29.39 -17.33 -9.17
CA LEU A 56 -30.00 -17.57 -7.84
C LEU A 56 -30.65 -18.96 -7.63
N SER A 57 -30.43 -19.89 -8.56
CA SER A 57 -31.09 -21.20 -8.61
C SER A 57 -30.12 -22.36 -8.34
N GLY A 58 -28.88 -22.06 -7.93
CA GLY A 58 -27.84 -23.05 -7.67
C GLY A 58 -27.26 -23.66 -8.93
N CYS A 59 -26.63 -22.85 -9.80
CA CYS A 59 -25.88 -23.34 -10.95
C CYS A 59 -24.68 -24.20 -10.53
N GLU A 60 -24.24 -25.10 -11.41
CA GLU A 60 -23.05 -25.94 -11.19
C GLU A 60 -21.77 -25.11 -11.00
N PHE A 61 -21.66 -23.97 -11.68
CA PHE A 61 -20.61 -22.97 -11.47
C PHE A 61 -21.24 -21.64 -11.07
N CYS A 62 -20.92 -21.13 -9.89
CA CYS A 62 -21.37 -19.83 -9.43
C CYS A 62 -20.46 -18.73 -10.00
N VAL A 63 -21.05 -17.70 -10.60
CA VAL A 63 -20.30 -16.55 -11.12
C VAL A 63 -19.49 -15.85 -10.02
N TRP A 64 -20.00 -15.85 -8.79
CA TRP A 64 -19.29 -15.29 -7.63
C TRP A 64 -18.08 -16.12 -7.20
N ASP A 65 -18.14 -17.44 -7.36
CA ASP A 65 -17.01 -18.32 -7.02
C ASP A 65 -15.87 -18.13 -8.03
N LEU A 66 -16.21 -18.02 -9.32
CA LEU A 66 -15.25 -17.71 -10.38
C LEU A 66 -14.62 -16.33 -10.17
N TYR A 67 -15.44 -15.32 -9.86
CA TYR A 67 -14.95 -13.99 -9.53
C TYR A 67 -14.03 -13.99 -8.30
N ASP A 68 -14.36 -14.74 -7.25
CA ASP A 68 -13.48 -14.83 -6.07
C ASP A 68 -12.17 -15.55 -6.38
N GLU A 69 -12.17 -16.58 -7.23
CA GLU A 69 -10.94 -17.21 -7.74
C GLU A 69 -10.05 -16.21 -8.49
N ASP A 70 -10.63 -15.47 -9.44
CA ASP A 70 -9.92 -14.45 -10.21
C ASP A 70 -9.38 -13.33 -9.30
N MET A 71 -10.20 -12.90 -8.33
CA MET A 71 -9.80 -11.91 -7.32
C MET A 71 -8.69 -12.43 -6.40
N ARG A 72 -8.72 -13.71 -6.01
CA ARG A 72 -7.66 -14.33 -5.19
C ARG A 72 -6.34 -14.34 -5.94
N GLU A 73 -6.33 -14.73 -7.21
CA GLU A 73 -5.11 -14.72 -8.01
C GLU A 73 -4.60 -13.29 -8.24
N TYR A 74 -5.50 -12.34 -8.55
CA TYR A 74 -5.15 -10.91 -8.65
C TYR A 74 -4.51 -10.39 -7.36
N ARG A 75 -5.13 -10.63 -6.19
CA ARG A 75 -4.62 -10.18 -4.88
C ARG A 75 -3.24 -10.75 -4.59
N LYS A 76 -3.01 -12.02 -4.91
CA LYS A 76 -1.72 -12.70 -4.72
C LYS A 76 -0.61 -12.05 -5.56
N GLN A 77 -0.90 -11.74 -6.82
CA GLN A 77 0.07 -11.07 -7.70
C GLN A 77 0.30 -9.62 -7.26
N ALA A 78 -0.77 -8.90 -6.92
CA ALA A 78 -0.71 -7.54 -6.40
C ALA A 78 0.14 -7.45 -5.12
N GLU A 79 -0.01 -8.40 -4.19
CA GLU A 79 0.78 -8.49 -2.96
C GLU A 79 2.27 -8.74 -3.25
N ALA A 80 2.59 -9.63 -4.19
CA ALA A 80 3.97 -9.89 -4.59
C ALA A 80 4.64 -8.61 -5.14
N ILE A 81 3.92 -7.85 -5.98
CA ILE A 81 4.41 -6.58 -6.52
C ILE A 81 4.55 -5.56 -5.39
N ARG A 82 3.55 -5.42 -4.51
CA ARG A 82 3.60 -4.51 -3.35
C ARG A 82 4.86 -4.75 -2.51
N HIS A 83 5.15 -6.01 -2.16
CA HIS A 83 6.37 -6.35 -1.41
C HIS A 83 7.66 -5.99 -2.17
N ALA A 84 7.67 -6.11 -3.50
CA ALA A 84 8.79 -5.64 -4.31
C ALA A 84 8.98 -4.12 -4.20
N PHE A 85 7.90 -3.32 -4.23
CA PHE A 85 7.95 -1.87 -4.02
C PHE A 85 8.45 -1.50 -2.61
N GLU A 86 7.92 -2.16 -1.57
CA GLU A 86 8.33 -1.97 -0.18
C GLU A 86 9.82 -2.29 0.04
N SER A 87 10.30 -3.41 -0.51
CA SER A 87 11.71 -3.82 -0.39
C SER A 87 12.69 -2.85 -1.05
N GLN A 88 12.23 -2.12 -2.07
CA GLN A 88 13.00 -1.09 -2.76
C GLN A 88 12.81 0.31 -2.15
N GLY A 89 11.99 0.45 -1.09
CA GLY A 89 11.73 1.72 -0.43
C GLY A 89 11.00 2.74 -1.33
N LYS A 90 10.25 2.27 -2.32
CA LYS A 90 9.49 3.12 -3.25
C LYS A 90 8.03 3.19 -2.81
N GLU A 91 7.36 4.30 -3.15
CA GLU A 91 5.94 4.49 -2.87
C GLU A 91 5.11 3.44 -3.62
N VAL A 92 4.24 2.73 -2.89
CA VAL A 92 3.36 1.71 -3.44
C VAL A 92 2.22 2.40 -4.22
N PRO A 93 1.96 2.03 -5.49
CA PRO A 93 0.83 2.53 -6.25
C PRO A 93 -0.51 2.32 -5.54
N GLU A 94 -1.42 3.29 -5.63
CA GLU A 94 -2.73 3.26 -4.95
C GLU A 94 -3.52 1.96 -5.23
N GLN A 95 -3.45 1.44 -6.47
CA GLN A 95 -4.14 0.21 -6.87
C GLN A 95 -3.65 -1.06 -6.14
N LEU A 96 -2.44 -1.03 -5.58
CA LEU A 96 -1.81 -2.14 -4.88
C LEU A 96 -1.87 -1.98 -3.35
N ARG A 97 -2.32 -0.81 -2.87
CA ARG A 97 -2.55 -0.63 -1.45
C ARG A 97 -3.69 -1.57 -1.05
N PRO A 98 -3.53 -2.33 0.04
CA PRO A 98 -4.65 -3.12 0.55
C PRO A 98 -5.80 -2.14 0.78
N GLU A 99 -6.99 -2.43 0.24
CA GLU A 99 -8.19 -1.66 0.57
C GLU A 99 -8.23 -1.57 2.09
N SER A 100 -8.00 -0.35 2.59
CA SER A 100 -7.60 -0.14 3.97
C SER A 100 -8.71 -0.68 4.85
N LEU A 101 -8.43 -1.78 5.53
CA LEU A 101 -9.26 -2.23 6.64
C LEU A 101 -9.40 -1.10 7.68
N HIS A 102 -8.47 -0.13 7.69
CA HIS A 102 -8.55 1.09 8.48
C HIS A 102 -9.74 2.01 8.15
N ASP A 103 -10.28 1.93 6.93
CA ASP A 103 -11.54 2.61 6.58
C ASP A 103 -12.75 1.67 6.78
N ALA A 104 -12.51 0.36 6.86
CA ALA A 104 -13.52 -0.65 7.20
C ALA A 104 -13.80 -0.73 8.71
N VAL A 105 -12.89 -0.27 9.58
CA VAL A 105 -13.20 -0.03 10.98
C VAL A 105 -13.99 1.27 11.05
N ASN A 106 -15.31 1.15 10.95
CA ASN A 106 -16.23 2.25 11.23
C ASN A 106 -15.81 2.93 12.55
N PRO A 107 -15.87 4.28 12.68
CA PRO A 107 -15.58 4.97 13.94
C PRO A 107 -16.21 4.32 15.18
N THR A 108 -17.38 3.70 15.02
CA THR A 108 -18.05 2.85 16.01
C THR A 108 -17.24 1.61 16.39
N MET A 109 -16.79 0.80 15.43
CA MET A 109 -15.95 -0.39 15.69
C MET A 109 -14.61 -0.01 16.32
N ARG A 110 -14.06 1.16 15.96
CA ARG A 110 -12.83 1.68 16.57
C ARG A 110 -13.06 2.04 18.05
N ALA A 111 -14.16 2.72 18.34
CA ALA A 111 -14.55 3.04 19.70
C ALA A 111 -14.77 1.77 20.55
N PHE A 112 -15.39 0.73 19.98
CA PHE A 112 -15.55 -0.55 20.67
C PHE A 112 -14.20 -1.21 21.00
N LEU A 113 -13.29 -1.31 20.03
CA LEU A 113 -11.96 -1.91 20.25
C LEU A 113 -11.11 -1.11 21.27
N ASP A 114 -11.23 0.21 21.29
CA ASP A 114 -10.54 1.06 22.27
C ASP A 114 -11.10 0.86 23.68
N MET A 115 -12.43 0.73 23.82
CA MET A 115 -13.08 0.38 25.09
C MET A 115 -12.67 -1.01 25.58
N GLU A 116 -12.65 -2.02 24.71
CA GLU A 116 -12.22 -3.39 25.06
C GLU A 116 -10.78 -3.41 25.60
N ARG A 117 -9.86 -2.68 24.94
CA ARG A 117 -8.48 -2.55 25.39
C ARG A 117 -8.38 -1.87 26.75
N GLU A 118 -9.17 -0.82 26.98
CA GLU A 118 -9.17 -0.10 28.25
C GLU A 118 -9.73 -0.97 29.39
N MET A 119 -10.82 -1.71 29.14
CA MET A 119 -11.39 -2.63 30.12
C MET A 119 -10.44 -3.79 30.44
N ALA A 120 -9.73 -4.31 29.44
CA ALA A 120 -8.71 -5.35 29.65
C ALA A 120 -7.56 -4.86 30.54
N MET A 121 -7.11 -3.61 30.37
CA MET A 121 -6.08 -3.02 31.25
C MET A 121 -6.57 -2.81 32.67
N LYS A 122 -7.84 -2.43 32.87
CA LYS A 122 -8.43 -2.25 34.21
C LYS A 122 -8.57 -3.57 34.96
N ILE A 123 -9.04 -4.62 34.28
CA ILE A 123 -9.14 -5.96 34.84
C ILE A 123 -7.74 -6.45 35.27
N GLN A 124 -6.72 -6.26 34.43
CA GLN A 124 -5.34 -6.60 34.79
C GLN A 124 -4.84 -5.83 36.01
N HIS A 125 -5.14 -4.53 36.09
CA HIS A 125 -4.73 -3.72 37.24
C HIS A 125 -5.43 -4.14 38.54
N GLU A 126 -6.73 -4.47 38.47
CA GLU A 126 -7.48 -5.00 39.62
C GLU A 126 -6.93 -6.37 40.06
N GLU A 127 -6.67 -7.29 39.13
CA GLU A 127 -6.07 -8.60 39.42
C GLU A 127 -4.66 -8.49 40.03
N ASP A 128 -3.85 -7.53 39.58
CA ASP A 128 -2.51 -7.30 40.11
C ASP A 128 -2.52 -6.61 41.49
N MET A 129 -3.55 -5.82 41.81
CA MET A 129 -3.75 -5.23 43.13
C MET A 129 -4.23 -6.29 44.14
N ASP A 130 -5.18 -7.16 43.76
CA ASP A 130 -5.67 -8.25 44.62
C ASP A 130 -4.57 -9.28 44.93
N ARG A 131 -3.68 -9.59 43.96
CA ARG A 131 -2.56 -10.52 44.19
C ARG A 131 -1.53 -9.99 45.21
N GLY A 132 -1.47 -8.68 45.43
CA GLY A 132 -0.52 -8.05 46.36
C GLY A 132 -0.98 -8.01 47.81
N GLU A 133 -2.22 -8.42 48.10
CA GLU A 133 -2.83 -8.27 49.43
C GLU A 133 -2.79 -9.57 50.28
N ASP A 134 -2.35 -10.69 49.71
CA ASP A 134 -2.24 -12.01 50.37
C ASP A 134 -0.88 -12.27 51.08
N ASP A 135 0.10 -11.36 50.98
CA ASP A 135 1.46 -11.52 51.54
C ASP A 135 1.66 -10.90 52.95
N LYS A 136 0.62 -10.90 53.82
CA LYS A 136 0.74 -10.35 55.18
C LYS A 136 0.14 -11.18 56.31
#